data_AF-F9PAM0-F1
#
_entry.id   AF-F9PAM0-F1
#
_cell.length_a   1.000
_cell.length_b   1.000
_cell.length_c   1.000
_cell.angle_alpha   90.00
_cell.angle_beta   90.00
_cell.angle_gamma   90.00
#
_symmetry.space_group_name_H-M   'P 1'
#
loop_
_entity.id
_entity.type
_entity.pdbx_description
1 polymer ?
#
loop_
_entity_poly.entity_id
_entity_poly.type
_entity_poly.pdbx_seq_one_letter_code
_entity_poly.pdbx_strand_id
1 'polypeptide(L)' 'MMNMQSMMKQAQKLQKQMEKGQAELAATEFIGKSAQGLVVATLTGDKKSLKLTFKKPL' A
#
# COMPACT_ATOMS: atom_id res chain seq x y z
N MET A 1 22.69 4.46 33.19
CA MET A 1 22.60 4.56 31.71
C MET A 1 21.97 3.32 31.04
N MET A 2 21.20 2.49 31.76
CA MET A 2 20.59 1.25 31.22
C MET A 2 19.36 1.48 30.32
N ASN A 3 18.83 2.71 30.24
CA ASN A 3 17.57 2.99 29.55
C ASN A 3 17.72 3.43 28.07
N MET A 4 18.93 3.80 27.64
CA MET A 4 19.17 4.25 26.25
C MET A 4 19.39 3.07 25.29
N GLN A 5 19.99 1.97 25.75
CA GLN A 5 20.24 0.79 24.91
C GLN A 5 18.95 0.02 24.57
N SER A 6 18.01 -0.09 25.51
CA SER A 6 16.68 -0.67 25.27
C SER A 6 15.87 0.19 24.30
N MET A 7 15.90 1.52 24.47
CA MET A 7 15.25 2.48 23.58
C MET A 7 15.77 2.39 22.14
N MET A 8 17.09 2.32 21.94
CA MET A 8 17.67 2.18 20.60
C MET A 8 17.23 0.88 19.90
N LYS A 9 17.17 -0.25 20.61
CA LYS A 9 16.67 -1.52 20.05
C LYS A 9 15.19 -1.44 19.68
N GLN A 10 14.37 -0.78 20.50
CA GLN A 10 12.95 -0.56 20.20
C GLN A 10 12.77 0.37 18.99
N ALA A 11 13.55 1.45 18.90
CA ALA A 11 13.53 2.37 17.77
C ALA A 11 13.94 1.68 16.46
N GLN A 12 14.98 0.85 16.46
CA GLN A 12 15.38 0.06 15.30
C GLN A 12 14.28 -0.93 14.86
N LYS A 13 13.62 -1.58 15.81
CA LYS A 13 12.50 -2.49 15.51
C LYS A 13 11.33 -1.72 14.90
N LEU A 14 10.98 -0.57 15.49
CA LEU A 14 9.91 0.30 14.98
C LEU A 14 10.22 0.80 13.57
N GLN A 15 11.46 1.22 13.31
CA GLN A 15 11.88 1.67 11.99
C GLN A 15 11.69 0.56 10.94
N LYS A 16 12.18 -0.66 11.20
CA LYS A 16 11.99 -1.80 10.29
C LYS A 16 10.52 -2.15 10.10
N GLN A 17 9.71 -2.09 11.15
CA GLN A 17 8.28 -2.37 11.07
C GLN A 17 7.54 -1.31 10.24
N MET A 18 7.91 -0.03 10.38
CA MET A 18 7.35 1.06 9.58
C MET A 18 7.74 0.94 8.10
N GLU A 19 9.01 0.69 7.81
CA GLU A 19 9.50 0.48 6.43
C GLU A 19 8.77 -0.69 5.77
N LYS A 20 8.63 -1.81 6.49
CA LYS A 20 7.89 -2.97 6.00
C LYS A 20 6.40 -2.65 5.78
N GLY A 21 5.75 -2.00 6.73
CA GLY A 21 4.34 -1.61 6.61
C GLY A 21 4.09 -0.65 5.44
N GLN A 22 4.98 0.32 5.22
CA GLN A 22 4.90 1.21 4.07
C GLN A 22 5.09 0.45 2.74
N ALA A 23 6.03 -0.50 2.69
CA ALA A 23 6.24 -1.33 1.50
C ALA A 23 5.02 -2.22 1.20
N GLU A 24 4.43 -2.85 2.22
CA GLU A 24 3.22 -3.66 2.09
C GLU A 24 2.02 -2.82 1.64
N LEU A 25 1.83 -1.63 2.22
CA LEU A 25 0.78 -0.69 1.81
C LEU A 25 0.98 -0.26 0.34
N ALA A 26 2.21 0.09 -0.04
CA ALA A 26 2.53 0.48 -1.41
C ALA A 26 2.34 -0.67 -2.42
N ALA A 27 2.54 -1.92 -2.01
CA ALA A 27 2.32 -3.09 -2.86
C ALA A 27 0.87 -3.60 -2.86
N THR A 28 0.02 -3.13 -1.94
CA THR A 28 -1.38 -3.57 -1.86
C THR A 28 -2.17 -3.05 -3.04
N GLU A 29 -2.81 -3.95 -3.79
CA GLU A 29 -3.67 -3.59 -4.91
C GLU A 29 -5.13 -3.41 -4.50
N PHE A 30 -5.75 -2.37 -5.03
CA PHE A 30 -7.14 -1.98 -4.83
C PHE A 30 -7.83 -1.94 -6.19
N ILE A 31 -8.96 -2.64 -6.30
CA ILE A 31 -9.73 -2.70 -7.54
C ILE A 31 -11.01 -1.89 -7.37
N GLY A 32 -11.09 -0.75 -8.05
CA GLY A 32 -12.30 0.05 -8.19
C GLY A 32 -13.06 -0.33 -9.46
N LYS A 33 -14.38 -0.49 -9.36
CA LYS A 33 -15.26 -0.73 -10.51
C LYS A 33 -16.30 0.38 -10.61
N SER A 34 -16.58 0.87 -11.81
CA SER A 34 -17.70 1.80 -12.03
C SER A 34 -19.04 1.07 -11.84
N ALA A 35 -20.11 1.82 -11.58
CA ALA A 35 -21.44 1.28 -11.28
C ALA A 35 -21.97 0.29 -12.34
N GLN A 36 -21.57 0.46 -13.59
CA GLN A 36 -21.98 -0.38 -14.72
C GLN A 36 -20.90 -1.39 -15.13
N GLY A 37 -19.79 -1.48 -14.39
CA GLY A 37 -18.67 -2.37 -14.67
C GLY A 37 -17.93 -2.07 -15.98
N LEU A 38 -18.19 -0.92 -16.60
CA LEU A 38 -17.59 -0.49 -17.87
C LEU A 38 -16.15 -0.04 -17.68
N VAL A 39 -15.78 0.40 -16.48
CA VAL A 39 -14.42 0.81 -16.13
C VAL A 39 -13.98 0.07 -14.88
N VAL A 40 -12.82 -0.59 -14.97
CA VAL A 40 -12.14 -1.20 -13.83
C VAL A 40 -10.77 -0.55 -13.68
N ALA A 41 -10.51 0.02 -12.51
CA ALA A 41 -9.23 0.62 -12.15
C ALA A 41 -8.54 -0.25 -11.09
N THR A 42 -7.30 -0.64 -11.35
CA THR A 42 -6.41 -1.22 -10.34
C THR A 42 -5.42 -0.14 -9.91
N LEU A 43 -5.42 0.16 -8.62
CA LEU A 43 -4.56 1.14 -7.97
C LEU A 43 -3.75 0.45 -6.88
N THR A 44 -2.58 0.97 -6.53
CA THR A 44 -1.83 0.55 -5.36
C THR A 44 -2.11 1.46 -4.16
N GLY A 45 -1.79 1.03 -2.95
CA GLY A 45 -1.99 1.82 -1.72
C GLY A 45 -1.14 3.09 -1.64
N ASP A 46 -0.09 3.21 -2.46
CA ASP A 46 0.64 4.47 -2.70
C ASP A 46 -0.02 5.38 -3.76
N LYS A 47 -1.27 5.09 -4.11
CA LYS A 47 -2.12 5.81 -5.08
C LYS A 47 -1.60 5.80 -6.51
N LYS A 48 -0.68 4.90 -6.88
CA LYS A 48 -0.28 4.73 -8.28
C LYS A 48 -1.32 3.89 -9.04
N SER A 49 -1.63 4.30 -10.26
CA SER A 49 -2.51 3.55 -11.16
C SER A 49 -1.72 2.48 -11.89
N LEU A 50 -2.07 1.21 -11.66
CA LEU A 50 -1.45 0.09 -12.35
C LEU A 50 -2.16 -0.23 -13.66
N LYS A 51 -3.50 -0.19 -13.67
CA LYS A 51 -4.26 -0.66 -14.82
C LYS A 51 -5.64 -0.01 -14.89
N LEU A 52 -6.04 0.39 -16.09
CA LEU A 52 -7.39 0.83 -16.42
C LEU A 52 -7.94 -0.07 -17.53
N THR A 53 -9.06 -0.73 -17.28
CA THR A 53 -9.72 -1.60 -18.24
C THR A 53 -11.07 -1.02 -18.59
N PHE A 54 -11.32 -0.84 -19.89
CA PHE A 54 -12.59 -0.36 -20.43
C PHE A 54 -13.30 -1.51 -21.14
N LYS A 55 -14.54 -1.78 -20.74
CA LYS A 55 -15.43 -2.69 -21.48
C LYS A 55 -16.21 -1.87 -22.49
N LYS A 56 -16.06 -2.20 -23.78
CA LYS A 56 -16.87 -1.60 -24.84
C LYS A 56 -18.31 -2.13 -24.72
N PRO A 57 -19.33 -1.28 -24.60
CA PRO A 57 -20.71 -1.73 -24.75
C PRO A 57 -20.90 -2.21 -26.19
N LEU A 58 -21.46 -3.43 -26.33
CA LEU A 58 -21.81 -4.05 -27.61
C LEU A 58 -22.81 -3.19 -28.38
#